data_AF-A0A9E3NSW1-F1
#
_entry.id   AF-A0A9E3NSW1-F1
#
_cell.length_a   1.000
_cell.length_b   1.000
_cell.length_c   1.000
_cell.angle_alpha   90.00
_cell.angle_beta   90.00
_cell.angle_gamma   90.00
#
_symmetry.space_group_name_H-M   'P 1'
#
loop_
_entity.id
_entity.type
_entity.pdbx_description
1 polymer ?
#
loop_
_entity_poly.entity_id
_entity_poly.type
_entity_poly.pdbx_seq_one_letter_code
_entity_poly.pdbx_strand_id
1 'polypeptide(L)'
;MSPLFAPFRIRGMTLPNRLVLPAMVTRLSGEDGIVNDDIRARYTRFSKGGVGLVVVEAMAVHSAKSGPLLRISSDDFAPGLSDLRKRVHDAGPSKVVPQIIHFLKIARSGWRQTVDMLSREEIDGIVDAYGAAAVRARACGFDGVELHMAHAYTLSSFLSRLNPRKDEYGGSLANRLRLPLRVMKRVRAEVGDDFAVGVRFLGEECIRNGYTIVDAGPIAIELARAGADYISLSAGGKFEDARSIPGEPLYPYTGYSGDRCMPGAAYPDGANLHIPEAVRGALRRAGFETPVIAVGKIPTRELAESVIARGQGDLVGMARALLADPDLPKKWARGHDDRVVRCLYGNVCKQLDENFRRVDCTLWPKKLGQAPESDDEVPPAWPESGSCLTAEHKEGRVLLRWKAATDNEAMYGYQVFRAEGGLLVHHASVRARSERYEDARVTPGATYRYAVRPYDLAGNRGPMSPTIEVSVPPHAS
;
A
#
# COMPACT_ATOMS: atom_id res chain seq x y z
N MET A 1 24.65 -5.67 11.23
CA MET A 1 23.79 -5.13 10.15
C MET A 1 22.34 -5.49 10.45
N SER A 2 21.41 -4.58 10.17
CA SER A 2 19.98 -4.80 10.43
C SER A 2 19.44 -5.97 9.59
N PRO A 3 18.68 -6.94 10.17
CA PRO A 3 18.05 -8.03 9.41
C PRO A 3 17.13 -7.54 8.28
N LEU A 4 16.63 -6.30 8.39
CA LEU A 4 15.77 -5.66 7.40
C LEU A 4 16.43 -5.59 6.01
N PHE A 5 17.77 -5.42 5.95
CA PHE A 5 18.54 -5.33 4.71
C PHE A 5 19.30 -6.61 4.36
N ALA A 6 19.10 -7.69 5.12
CA ALA A 6 19.66 -8.99 4.78
C ALA A 6 18.82 -9.63 3.65
N PRO A 7 19.46 -10.32 2.68
CA PRO A 7 18.73 -11.09 1.68
C PRO A 7 17.76 -12.09 2.31
N PHE A 8 16.62 -12.32 1.66
CA PHE A 8 15.59 -13.23 2.14
C PHE A 8 15.12 -14.16 1.02
N ARG A 9 15.14 -15.47 1.28
CA ARG A 9 14.82 -16.49 0.30
C ARG A 9 13.36 -16.90 0.40
N ILE A 10 12.64 -16.85 -0.72
CA ILE A 10 11.29 -17.39 -0.90
C ILE A 10 11.31 -18.20 -2.18
N ARG A 11 10.90 -19.46 -2.22
CA ARG A 11 10.63 -20.04 -3.56
C ARG A 11 11.86 -20.40 -4.37
N GLY A 12 11.85 -20.02 -5.65
CA GLY A 12 12.99 -19.75 -6.55
C GLY A 12 13.57 -18.32 -6.47
N MET A 13 12.97 -17.44 -5.66
CA MET A 13 13.27 -16.01 -5.54
C MET A 13 14.17 -15.66 -4.33
N THR A 14 15.26 -14.93 -4.54
CA THR A 14 16.05 -14.29 -3.47
C THR A 14 15.77 -12.80 -3.49
N LEU A 15 15.10 -12.30 -2.44
CA LEU A 15 14.91 -10.86 -2.24
C LEU A 15 16.22 -10.25 -1.73
N PRO A 16 16.63 -9.06 -2.23
CA PRO A 16 17.85 -8.41 -1.75
C PRO A 16 17.70 -7.84 -0.32
N ASN A 17 16.47 -7.65 0.15
CA ASN A 17 16.14 -7.20 1.50
C ASN A 17 14.70 -7.61 1.86
N ARG A 18 14.27 -7.30 3.08
CA ARG A 18 12.95 -7.69 3.63
C ARG A 18 11.84 -6.66 3.41
N LEU A 19 12.09 -5.63 2.60
CA LEU A 19 11.10 -4.59 2.30
C LEU A 19 10.27 -4.99 1.08
N VAL A 20 8.96 -4.86 1.20
CA VAL A 20 8.00 -5.22 0.16
C VAL A 20 7.16 -4.01 -0.19
N LEU A 21 6.91 -3.80 -1.48
CA LEU A 21 5.86 -2.95 -2.00
C LEU A 21 4.62 -3.82 -2.25
N PRO A 22 3.60 -3.80 -1.37
CA PRO A 22 2.34 -4.49 -1.63
C PRO A 22 1.60 -3.82 -2.78
N ALA A 23 0.78 -4.58 -3.50
CA ALA A 23 -0.03 -4.07 -4.60
C ALA A 23 -0.86 -2.84 -4.20
N MET A 24 -0.83 -1.82 -5.05
CA MET A 24 -1.63 -0.59 -4.98
C MET A 24 -2.17 -0.27 -6.37
N VAL A 25 -3.48 -0.20 -6.55
CA VAL A 25 -4.06 0.26 -7.81
C VAL A 25 -3.65 1.72 -8.03
N THR A 26 -3.07 2.00 -9.19
CA THR A 26 -2.49 3.32 -9.49
C THR A 26 -3.42 4.18 -10.35
N ARG A 27 -4.46 3.58 -10.94
CA ARG A 27 -5.33 4.19 -11.95
C ARG A 27 -4.55 4.73 -13.17
N LEU A 28 -3.35 4.17 -13.44
CA LEU A 28 -2.53 4.52 -14.61
C LEU A 28 -2.90 3.71 -15.85
N SER A 29 -3.42 2.49 -15.67
CA SER A 29 -3.91 1.66 -16.79
C SER A 29 -5.09 2.34 -17.48
N GLY A 30 -5.26 2.14 -18.77
CA GLY A 30 -6.52 2.47 -19.45
C GLY A 30 -7.58 1.39 -19.25
N GLU A 31 -8.73 1.56 -19.89
CA GLU A 31 -9.73 0.49 -20.06
C GLU A 31 -9.26 -0.64 -20.97
N ASP A 32 -8.18 -0.43 -21.71
CA ASP A 32 -7.47 -1.43 -22.50
C ASP A 32 -6.76 -2.48 -21.62
N GLY A 33 -6.40 -2.13 -20.39
CA GLY A 33 -5.76 -3.03 -19.43
C GLY A 33 -4.31 -3.35 -19.77
N ILE A 34 -3.68 -2.58 -20.65
CA ILE A 34 -2.30 -2.80 -21.10
C ILE A 34 -1.29 -2.07 -20.21
N VAL A 35 -0.06 -2.56 -20.21
CA VAL A 35 1.07 -1.83 -19.62
C VAL A 35 1.45 -0.67 -20.55
N ASN A 36 1.25 0.56 -20.07
CA ASN A 36 1.69 1.79 -20.72
C ASN A 36 2.97 2.37 -20.08
N ASP A 37 3.48 3.48 -20.61
CA ASP A 37 4.74 4.10 -20.16
C ASP A 37 4.68 4.61 -18.72
N ASP A 38 3.52 5.10 -18.27
CA ASP A 38 3.34 5.55 -16.89
C ASP A 38 3.48 4.39 -15.90
N ILE A 39 2.91 3.23 -16.22
CA ILE A 39 3.04 2.01 -15.42
C ILE A 39 4.50 1.54 -15.41
N ARG A 40 5.16 1.52 -16.57
CA ARG A 40 6.58 1.18 -16.69
C ARG A 40 7.44 2.08 -15.81
N ALA A 41 7.26 3.39 -15.90
CA ALA A 41 7.98 4.37 -15.10
C ALA A 41 7.74 4.14 -13.60
N ARG A 42 6.47 3.98 -13.19
CA ARG A 42 6.10 3.80 -11.78
C ARG A 42 6.77 2.59 -11.12
N TYR A 43 6.71 1.42 -11.74
CA TYR A 43 7.29 0.21 -11.15
C TYR A 43 8.82 0.15 -11.29
N THR A 44 9.37 0.70 -12.37
CA THR A 44 10.82 0.90 -12.52
C THR A 44 11.35 1.78 -11.39
N ARG A 45 10.64 2.87 -11.05
CA ARG A 45 11.03 3.81 -10.00
C ARG A 45 11.14 3.16 -8.62
N PHE A 46 10.22 2.24 -8.28
CA PHE A 46 10.31 1.47 -7.04
C PHE A 46 11.54 0.55 -7.03
N SER A 47 11.85 -0.08 -8.16
CA SER A 47 13.03 -0.95 -8.26
C SER A 47 14.33 -0.20 -8.09
N LYS A 48 14.46 0.96 -8.75
CA LYS A 48 15.59 1.88 -8.55
C LYS A 48 15.75 2.28 -7.09
N GLY A 49 14.65 2.41 -6.36
CA GLY A 49 14.64 2.75 -4.94
C GLY A 49 15.16 1.65 -4.00
N GLY A 50 15.32 0.43 -4.51
CA GLY A 50 15.95 -0.69 -3.79
C GLY A 50 14.99 -1.51 -2.91
N VAL A 51 13.68 -1.49 -3.18
CA VAL A 51 12.73 -2.37 -2.49
C VAL A 51 13.00 -3.85 -2.84
N GLY A 52 12.85 -4.76 -1.87
CA GLY A 52 13.15 -6.18 -2.08
C GLY A 52 12.19 -6.89 -3.02
N LEU A 53 10.88 -6.73 -2.79
CA LEU A 53 9.81 -7.32 -3.59
C LEU A 53 8.83 -6.24 -4.04
N VAL A 54 8.57 -6.17 -5.35
CA VAL A 54 7.55 -5.36 -6.00
C VAL A 54 6.37 -6.25 -6.34
N VAL A 55 5.24 -6.06 -5.64
CA VAL A 55 3.97 -6.65 -6.05
C VAL A 55 3.26 -5.62 -6.95
N VAL A 56 3.19 -5.91 -8.24
CA VAL A 56 2.50 -5.06 -9.22
C VAL A 56 1.00 -5.05 -8.90
N GLU A 57 0.33 -3.93 -9.18
CA GLU A 57 -1.10 -3.77 -8.96
C GLU A 57 -1.93 -4.90 -9.58
N ALA A 58 -3.15 -5.03 -9.03
CA ALA A 58 -4.08 -6.07 -9.39
C ALA A 58 -4.24 -6.21 -10.92
N MET A 59 -4.10 -7.45 -11.41
CA MET A 59 -4.23 -7.82 -12.82
C MET A 59 -5.38 -8.81 -13.00
N ALA A 60 -6.38 -8.44 -13.81
CA ALA A 60 -7.54 -9.30 -14.01
C ALA A 60 -7.14 -10.60 -14.73
N VAL A 61 -7.62 -11.74 -14.19
CA VAL A 61 -7.48 -13.06 -14.81
C VAL A 61 -8.51 -13.31 -15.90
N HIS A 62 -9.53 -12.46 -16.02
CA HIS A 62 -10.60 -12.57 -17.01
C HIS A 62 -10.71 -11.31 -17.88
N SER A 63 -11.44 -11.40 -18.99
CA SER A 63 -11.58 -10.34 -19.99
C SER A 63 -12.52 -9.20 -19.61
N ALA A 64 -13.38 -9.37 -18.60
CA ALA A 64 -14.34 -8.32 -18.24
C ALA A 64 -13.63 -7.00 -17.86
N LYS A 65 -14.08 -5.91 -18.47
CA LYS A 65 -13.56 -4.57 -18.21
C LYS A 65 -14.17 -4.02 -16.92
N SER A 66 -13.34 -3.67 -15.94
CA SER A 66 -13.78 -2.98 -14.72
C SER A 66 -12.75 -1.94 -14.33
N GLY A 67 -13.03 -0.70 -14.73
CA GLY A 67 -12.13 0.42 -14.51
C GLY A 67 -10.73 0.25 -15.14
N PRO A 68 -9.81 1.16 -14.80
CA PRO A 68 -8.42 1.17 -15.22
C PRO A 68 -7.60 0.12 -14.46
N LEU A 69 -7.78 -1.15 -14.81
CA LEU A 69 -7.07 -2.29 -14.22
C LEU A 69 -6.26 -3.02 -15.29
N LEU A 70 -5.02 -3.38 -14.95
CA LEU A 70 -4.19 -4.25 -15.78
C LEU A 70 -4.84 -5.62 -16.00
N ARG A 71 -4.42 -6.31 -17.06
CA ARG A 71 -4.94 -7.65 -17.40
C ARG A 71 -3.82 -8.63 -17.72
N ILE A 72 -4.10 -9.89 -17.42
CA ILE A 72 -3.27 -11.06 -17.74
C ILE A 72 -4.15 -12.21 -18.26
N SER A 73 -5.33 -11.88 -18.78
CA SER A 73 -6.35 -12.84 -19.20
C SER A 73 -6.14 -13.43 -20.59
N SER A 74 -5.26 -12.83 -21.41
CA SER A 74 -4.94 -13.20 -22.80
C SER A 74 -3.43 -13.02 -23.05
N ASP A 75 -2.92 -13.72 -24.06
CA ASP A 75 -1.52 -13.61 -24.50
C ASP A 75 -1.23 -12.24 -25.14
N ASP A 76 -2.27 -11.51 -25.55
CA ASP A 76 -2.18 -10.14 -26.08
C ASP A 76 -1.53 -9.16 -25.07
N PHE A 77 -1.60 -9.45 -23.77
CA PHE A 77 -0.98 -8.63 -22.73
C PHE A 77 0.49 -8.98 -22.49
N ALA A 78 0.96 -10.14 -22.97
CA ALA A 78 2.29 -10.67 -22.69
C ALA A 78 3.45 -9.74 -23.11
N PRO A 79 3.41 -9.03 -24.26
CA PRO A 79 4.50 -8.13 -24.65
C PRO A 79 4.73 -7.00 -23.63
N GLY A 80 3.65 -6.33 -23.20
CA GLY A 80 3.73 -5.25 -22.23
C GLY A 80 4.14 -5.73 -20.83
N LEU A 81 3.66 -6.91 -20.43
CA LEU A 81 4.02 -7.53 -19.16
C LEU A 81 5.48 -7.98 -19.11
N SER A 82 5.99 -8.56 -20.19
CA SER A 82 7.39 -8.96 -20.33
C SER A 82 8.33 -7.76 -20.29
N ASP A 83 7.96 -6.67 -21.00
CA ASP A 83 8.72 -5.41 -20.97
C ASP A 83 8.71 -4.77 -19.57
N LEU A 84 7.57 -4.76 -18.87
CA LEU A 84 7.48 -4.27 -17.49
C LEU A 84 8.43 -5.03 -16.56
N ARG A 85 8.36 -6.35 -16.59
CA ARG A 85 9.25 -7.23 -15.80
C ARG A 85 10.71 -6.92 -16.12
N LYS A 86 11.05 -6.81 -17.40
CA LYS A 86 12.44 -6.59 -17.85
C LYS A 86 12.97 -5.28 -17.28
N ARG A 87 12.21 -4.19 -17.42
CA ARG A 87 12.60 -2.86 -16.93
C ARG A 87 12.78 -2.82 -15.42
N VAL A 88 11.94 -3.53 -14.66
CA VAL A 88 12.08 -3.64 -13.21
C VAL A 88 13.40 -4.34 -12.83
N HIS A 89 13.76 -5.42 -13.52
CA HIS A 89 15.03 -6.14 -13.30
C HIS A 89 16.26 -5.35 -13.78
N ASP A 90 16.16 -4.66 -14.93
CA ASP A 90 17.26 -3.83 -15.44
C ASP A 90 17.57 -2.65 -14.48
N ALA A 91 16.55 -2.16 -13.76
CA ALA A 91 16.66 -0.99 -12.90
C ALA A 91 17.20 -1.26 -11.49
N GLY A 92 17.22 -2.52 -11.06
CA GLY A 92 17.68 -2.87 -9.71
C GLY A 92 17.46 -4.34 -9.35
N PRO A 93 17.97 -4.78 -8.19
CA PRO A 93 17.94 -6.19 -7.77
C PRO A 93 16.56 -6.66 -7.28
N SER A 94 15.54 -5.82 -7.39
CA SER A 94 14.19 -6.09 -6.90
C SER A 94 13.60 -7.29 -7.61
N LYS A 95 12.85 -8.07 -6.85
CA LYS A 95 12.00 -9.13 -7.41
C LYS A 95 10.62 -8.59 -7.71
N VAL A 96 9.95 -9.13 -8.72
CA VAL A 96 8.67 -8.60 -9.19
C VAL A 96 7.67 -9.71 -9.48
N VAL A 97 6.47 -9.54 -8.92
CA VAL A 97 5.35 -10.47 -9.09
C VAL A 97 4.07 -9.70 -9.41
N PRO A 98 3.20 -10.20 -10.31
CA PRO A 98 1.87 -9.64 -10.49
C PRO A 98 0.95 -10.14 -9.39
N GLN A 99 0.08 -9.26 -8.88
CA GLN A 99 -1.05 -9.69 -8.08
C GLN A 99 -2.23 -10.02 -9.01
N ILE A 100 -2.59 -11.29 -9.15
CA ILE A 100 -3.67 -11.71 -10.05
C ILE A 100 -5.00 -11.81 -9.31
N ILE A 101 -6.07 -11.32 -9.95
CA ILE A 101 -7.38 -11.10 -9.32
C ILE A 101 -8.54 -11.52 -10.21
N HIS A 102 -9.61 -11.98 -9.56
CA HIS A 102 -10.95 -12.11 -10.12
C HIS A 102 -11.91 -11.25 -9.31
N PHE A 103 -12.79 -10.50 -9.98
CA PHE A 103 -13.81 -9.66 -9.34
C PHE A 103 -15.21 -9.96 -9.91
N LEU A 104 -16.23 -9.63 -9.12
CA LEU A 104 -17.62 -9.78 -9.52
C LEU A 104 -18.15 -8.48 -10.15
N LYS A 105 -19.22 -8.60 -10.95
CA LYS A 105 -19.83 -7.44 -11.61
C LYS A 105 -20.40 -6.46 -10.59
N ILE A 106 -20.17 -5.17 -10.83
CA ILE A 106 -20.77 -4.06 -10.08
C ILE A 106 -21.35 -3.04 -11.06
N ALA A 107 -22.57 -2.60 -10.78
CA ALA A 107 -23.28 -1.61 -11.58
C ALA A 107 -23.30 -0.24 -10.86
N ARG A 108 -23.46 0.84 -11.64
CA ARG A 108 -23.63 2.21 -11.09
C ARG A 108 -24.90 2.39 -10.27
N SER A 109 -25.87 1.48 -10.39
CA SER A 109 -27.07 1.47 -9.54
C SER A 109 -26.79 1.00 -8.11
N GLY A 110 -25.56 0.56 -7.80
CA GLY A 110 -25.23 -0.10 -6.55
C GLY A 110 -25.54 -1.60 -6.54
N TRP A 111 -26.17 -2.12 -7.59
CA TRP A 111 -26.32 -3.58 -7.76
C TRP A 111 -24.95 -4.23 -7.93
N ARG A 112 -24.75 -5.36 -7.26
CA ARG A 112 -23.54 -6.17 -7.36
C ARG A 112 -23.89 -7.63 -7.50
N GLN A 113 -23.13 -8.34 -8.32
CA GLN A 113 -23.14 -9.79 -8.34
C GLN A 113 -22.54 -10.32 -7.04
N THR A 114 -23.19 -11.30 -6.44
CA THR A 114 -22.73 -12.00 -5.22
C THR A 114 -22.32 -13.42 -5.54
N VAL A 115 -21.54 -14.04 -4.65
CA VAL A 115 -20.94 -15.35 -4.93
C VAL A 115 -21.95 -16.48 -5.08
N ASP A 116 -23.16 -16.37 -4.54
CA ASP A 116 -24.28 -17.31 -4.73
C ASP A 116 -24.93 -17.24 -6.11
N MET A 117 -24.68 -16.18 -6.88
CA MET A 117 -25.13 -16.07 -8.26
C MET A 117 -24.24 -16.84 -9.25
N LEU A 118 -23.07 -17.33 -8.80
CA LEU A 118 -22.16 -18.08 -9.66
C LEU A 118 -22.60 -19.54 -9.80
N SER A 119 -22.68 -20.02 -11.04
CA SER A 119 -22.88 -21.44 -11.34
C SER A 119 -21.61 -22.25 -11.01
N ARG A 120 -21.72 -23.59 -11.01
CA ARG A 120 -20.56 -24.48 -10.81
C ARG A 120 -19.56 -24.34 -11.94
N GLU A 121 -20.05 -24.22 -13.17
CA GLU A 121 -19.26 -24.02 -14.38
C GLU A 121 -18.51 -22.68 -14.34
N GLU A 122 -19.15 -21.61 -13.85
CA GLU A 122 -18.47 -20.32 -13.66
C GLU A 122 -17.37 -20.42 -12.59
N ILE A 123 -17.62 -21.16 -11.50
CA ILE A 123 -16.60 -21.44 -10.47
C ILE A 123 -15.42 -22.23 -11.05
N ASP A 124 -15.68 -23.21 -11.91
CA ASP A 124 -14.64 -23.97 -12.60
C ASP A 124 -13.84 -23.08 -13.55
N GLY A 125 -14.52 -22.21 -14.31
CA GLY A 125 -13.87 -21.22 -15.16
C GLY A 125 -12.99 -20.22 -14.40
N ILE A 126 -13.37 -19.85 -13.17
CA ILE A 126 -12.51 -19.02 -12.29
C ILE A 126 -11.22 -19.76 -11.98
N VAL A 127 -11.28 -21.04 -11.62
CA VAL A 127 -10.09 -21.85 -11.31
C VAL A 127 -9.14 -21.91 -12.50
N ASP A 128 -9.68 -22.14 -13.68
CA ASP A 128 -8.91 -22.21 -14.93
C ASP A 128 -8.27 -20.86 -15.29
N ALA A 129 -9.00 -19.76 -15.10
CA ALA A 129 -8.50 -18.41 -15.37
C ALA A 129 -7.29 -18.05 -14.48
N TYR A 130 -7.31 -18.40 -13.20
CA TYR A 130 -6.14 -18.21 -12.32
C TYR A 130 -4.95 -19.06 -12.75
N GLY A 131 -5.17 -20.33 -13.15
CA GLY A 131 -4.13 -21.20 -13.67
C GLY A 131 -3.46 -20.61 -14.92
N ALA A 132 -4.27 -20.25 -15.92
CA ALA A 132 -3.78 -19.65 -17.17
C ALA A 132 -3.05 -18.31 -16.94
N ALA A 133 -3.55 -17.46 -16.04
CA ALA A 133 -2.87 -16.22 -15.66
C ALA A 133 -1.50 -16.47 -15.02
N ALA A 134 -1.36 -17.49 -14.17
CA ALA A 134 -0.09 -17.85 -13.56
C ALA A 134 0.91 -18.41 -14.59
N VAL A 135 0.45 -19.21 -15.57
CA VAL A 135 1.28 -19.64 -16.71
C VAL A 135 1.80 -18.43 -17.48
N ARG A 136 0.94 -17.46 -17.80
CA ARG A 136 1.35 -16.23 -18.49
C ARG A 136 2.34 -15.41 -17.67
N ALA A 137 2.13 -15.29 -16.37
CA ALA A 137 3.07 -14.59 -15.48
C ALA A 137 4.46 -15.24 -15.54
N ARG A 138 4.52 -16.58 -15.48
CA ARG A 138 5.76 -17.33 -15.63
C ARG A 138 6.38 -17.16 -17.02
N ALA A 139 5.59 -17.22 -18.09
CA ALA A 139 6.07 -17.06 -19.46
C ALA A 139 6.62 -15.65 -19.74
N CYS A 140 6.02 -14.61 -19.15
CA CYS A 140 6.57 -13.24 -19.16
C CYS A 140 7.81 -13.07 -18.27
N GLY A 141 8.12 -14.10 -17.47
CA GLY A 141 9.31 -14.22 -16.65
C GLY A 141 9.27 -13.44 -15.34
N PHE A 142 8.09 -13.14 -14.81
CA PHE A 142 7.98 -12.65 -13.42
C PHE A 142 8.64 -13.65 -12.46
N ASP A 143 9.06 -13.20 -11.26
CA ASP A 143 9.74 -14.08 -10.30
C ASP A 143 8.78 -15.02 -9.53
N GLY A 144 7.48 -14.82 -9.72
CA GLY A 144 6.40 -15.49 -9.02
C GLY A 144 5.04 -14.87 -9.35
N VAL A 145 4.01 -15.22 -8.59
CA VAL A 145 2.66 -14.63 -8.65
C VAL A 145 2.09 -14.47 -7.24
N GLU A 146 1.29 -13.42 -7.01
CA GLU A 146 0.49 -13.26 -5.80
C GLU A 146 -0.99 -13.46 -6.10
N LEU A 147 -1.63 -14.40 -5.41
CA LEU A 147 -3.07 -14.67 -5.55
C LEU A 147 -3.86 -13.74 -4.64
N HIS A 148 -4.73 -12.92 -5.22
CA HIS A 148 -5.53 -11.99 -4.45
C HIS A 148 -6.80 -12.63 -3.89
N MET A 149 -6.81 -12.84 -2.57
CA MET A 149 -7.91 -13.40 -1.77
C MET A 149 -8.38 -12.44 -0.66
N ALA A 150 -8.26 -11.13 -0.88
CA ALA A 150 -8.56 -10.10 0.11
C ALA A 150 -9.65 -9.13 -0.38
N HIS A 151 -10.07 -8.23 0.51
CA HIS A 151 -11.01 -7.13 0.27
C HIS A 151 -12.39 -7.62 -0.18
N ALA A 152 -12.94 -7.01 -1.22
CA ALA A 152 -14.30 -7.27 -1.69
C ALA A 152 -14.36 -8.15 -2.94
N TYR A 153 -13.24 -8.79 -3.29
CA TYR A 153 -13.09 -9.55 -4.54
C TYR A 153 -13.55 -11.01 -4.39
N THR A 154 -13.58 -11.75 -5.49
CA THR A 154 -14.30 -13.03 -5.58
C THR A 154 -13.81 -14.05 -4.55
N LEU A 155 -12.50 -14.31 -4.48
CA LEU A 155 -11.97 -15.30 -3.53
C LEU A 155 -12.15 -14.87 -2.07
N SER A 156 -12.05 -13.58 -1.77
CA SER A 156 -12.35 -13.06 -0.43
C SER A 156 -13.83 -13.18 -0.07
N SER A 157 -14.72 -13.05 -1.05
CA SER A 157 -16.17 -13.20 -0.86
C SER A 157 -16.55 -14.66 -0.60
N PHE A 158 -15.87 -15.63 -1.23
CA PHE A 158 -16.03 -17.06 -0.88
C PHE A 158 -15.50 -17.36 0.53
N LEU A 159 -14.35 -16.78 0.89
CA LEU A 159 -13.78 -16.89 2.22
C LEU A 159 -14.62 -16.20 3.30
N SER A 160 -15.52 -15.27 2.98
CA SER A 160 -16.26 -14.51 4.00
C SER A 160 -17.24 -15.38 4.79
N ARG A 161 -17.44 -15.07 6.08
CA ARG A 161 -18.55 -15.67 6.86
C ARG A 161 -19.93 -15.27 6.33
N LEU A 162 -19.99 -14.18 5.56
CA LEU A 162 -21.19 -13.70 4.90
C LEU A 162 -21.41 -14.33 3.52
N ASN A 163 -20.58 -15.30 3.11
CA ASN A 163 -20.84 -16.09 1.90
C ASN A 163 -22.23 -16.78 2.02
N PRO A 164 -23.23 -16.37 1.21
CA PRO A 164 -24.61 -16.80 1.39
C PRO A 164 -24.91 -18.17 0.79
N ARG A 165 -23.94 -18.78 0.08
CA ARG A 165 -24.11 -20.08 -0.57
C ARG A 165 -24.56 -21.16 0.40
N LYS A 166 -25.44 -22.04 -0.08
CA LYS A 166 -25.98 -23.20 0.68
C LYS A 166 -25.41 -24.54 0.22
N ASP A 167 -24.51 -24.52 -0.76
CA ASP A 167 -23.83 -25.69 -1.28
C ASP A 167 -22.46 -25.88 -0.62
N GLU A 168 -21.62 -26.74 -1.21
CA GLU A 168 -20.29 -27.11 -0.71
C GLU A 168 -19.26 -25.96 -0.67
N TYR A 169 -19.64 -24.75 -1.10
CA TYR A 169 -18.80 -23.55 -1.06
C TYR A 169 -19.19 -22.56 0.04
N GLY A 170 -20.27 -22.80 0.79
CA GLY A 170 -20.73 -21.92 1.87
C GLY A 170 -20.82 -22.61 3.24
N GLY A 171 -21.08 -21.81 4.28
CA GLY A 171 -21.22 -22.28 5.67
C GLY A 171 -19.88 -22.52 6.37
N SER A 172 -19.45 -23.77 6.46
CA SER A 172 -18.24 -24.15 7.22
C SER A 172 -16.98 -23.50 6.66
N LEU A 173 -15.95 -23.34 7.50
CA LEU A 173 -14.65 -22.84 7.02
C LEU A 173 -14.07 -23.70 5.89
N ALA A 174 -14.18 -25.03 5.99
CA ALA A 174 -13.72 -25.96 4.96
C ALA A 174 -14.42 -25.73 3.61
N ASN A 175 -15.73 -25.49 3.62
CA ASN A 175 -16.49 -25.17 2.40
C ASN A 175 -16.09 -23.81 1.82
N ARG A 176 -15.97 -22.78 2.67
CA ARG A 176 -15.52 -21.43 2.25
C ARG A 176 -14.11 -21.43 1.66
N LEU A 177 -13.23 -22.29 2.15
CA LEU A 177 -11.87 -22.50 1.63
C LEU A 177 -11.84 -23.29 0.32
N ARG A 178 -12.91 -23.99 -0.06
CA ARG A 178 -12.90 -24.92 -1.20
C ARG A 178 -12.44 -24.25 -2.50
N LEU A 179 -13.02 -23.12 -2.87
CA LEU A 179 -12.59 -22.41 -4.09
C LEU A 179 -11.15 -21.87 -3.97
N PRO A 180 -10.76 -21.12 -2.93
CA PRO A 180 -9.36 -20.71 -2.70
C PRO A 180 -8.35 -21.85 -2.82
N LEU A 181 -8.63 -23.01 -2.23
CA LEU A 181 -7.74 -24.18 -2.28
C LEU A 181 -7.72 -24.85 -3.66
N ARG A 182 -8.85 -24.87 -4.39
CA ARG A 182 -8.89 -25.31 -5.79
C ARG A 182 -8.03 -24.41 -6.68
N VAL A 183 -8.09 -23.09 -6.49
CA VAL A 183 -7.24 -22.12 -7.19
C VAL A 183 -5.77 -22.35 -6.86
N MET A 184 -5.41 -22.47 -5.58
CA MET A 184 -4.04 -22.78 -5.16
C MET A 184 -3.50 -24.05 -5.82
N LYS A 185 -4.28 -25.14 -5.77
CA LYS A 185 -3.92 -26.42 -6.37
C LYS A 185 -3.73 -26.30 -7.88
N ARG A 186 -4.64 -25.60 -8.58
CA ARG A 186 -4.54 -25.40 -10.03
C ARG A 186 -3.30 -24.59 -10.39
N VAL A 187 -3.11 -23.44 -9.76
CA VAL A 187 -1.93 -22.58 -9.99
C VAL A 187 -0.64 -23.35 -9.76
N ARG A 188 -0.53 -24.07 -8.63
CA ARG A 188 0.66 -24.87 -8.32
C ARG A 188 0.92 -25.94 -9.37
N ALA A 189 -0.11 -26.65 -9.83
CA ALA A 189 0.03 -27.67 -10.87
C ALA A 189 0.57 -27.11 -12.19
N GLU A 190 0.21 -25.87 -12.54
CA GLU A 190 0.63 -25.21 -13.78
C GLU A 190 2.05 -24.62 -13.69
N VAL A 191 2.42 -24.05 -12.55
CA VAL A 191 3.70 -23.32 -12.40
C VAL A 191 4.82 -24.14 -11.75
N GLY A 192 4.55 -25.39 -11.35
CA GLY A 192 5.54 -26.26 -10.73
C GLY A 192 6.03 -25.75 -9.37
N ASP A 193 7.10 -26.34 -8.85
CA ASP A 193 7.61 -26.11 -7.49
C ASP A 193 8.73 -25.05 -7.38
N ASP A 194 9.27 -24.59 -8.50
CA ASP A 194 10.34 -23.60 -8.55
C ASP A 194 9.81 -22.15 -8.63
N PHE A 195 8.59 -21.97 -9.11
CA PHE A 195 7.94 -20.66 -9.23
C PHE A 195 7.24 -20.26 -7.92
N ALA A 196 7.50 -19.05 -7.43
CA ALA A 196 6.92 -18.58 -6.16
C ALA A 196 5.42 -18.26 -6.30
N VAL A 197 4.60 -18.76 -5.38
CA VAL A 197 3.16 -18.47 -5.29
C VAL A 197 2.84 -17.89 -3.92
N GLY A 198 2.63 -16.59 -3.88
CA GLY A 198 2.16 -15.88 -2.69
C GLY A 198 0.64 -15.81 -2.61
N VAL A 199 0.12 -15.59 -1.41
CA VAL A 199 -1.32 -15.31 -1.21
C VAL A 199 -1.49 -14.04 -0.40
N ARG A 200 -2.38 -13.15 -0.87
CA ARG A 200 -2.84 -12.02 -0.08
C ARG A 200 -4.28 -12.19 0.35
N PHE A 201 -4.53 -12.31 1.66
CA PHE A 201 -5.89 -12.43 2.22
C PHE A 201 -6.12 -11.50 3.42
N LEU A 202 -7.38 -11.35 3.85
CA LEU A 202 -7.70 -10.53 5.01
C LEU A 202 -7.41 -11.31 6.28
N GLY A 203 -6.68 -10.72 7.23
CA GLY A 203 -6.63 -11.29 8.58
C GLY A 203 -7.86 -10.90 9.40
N GLU A 204 -8.60 -9.87 8.99
CA GLU A 204 -9.89 -9.50 9.55
C GLU A 204 -10.71 -8.75 8.50
N GLU A 205 -12.00 -9.08 8.39
CA GLU A 205 -12.88 -8.42 7.41
C GLU A 205 -13.33 -7.02 7.86
N CYS A 206 -13.23 -6.71 9.15
CA CYS A 206 -13.61 -5.43 9.75
C CYS A 206 -15.04 -4.99 9.40
N ILE A 207 -15.96 -5.95 9.35
CA ILE A 207 -17.39 -5.74 9.12
C ILE A 207 -18.20 -6.56 10.11
N ARG A 208 -19.45 -6.15 10.36
CA ARG A 208 -20.37 -6.89 11.22
C ARG A 208 -20.56 -8.31 10.69
N ASN A 209 -20.42 -9.30 11.56
CA ASN A 209 -20.56 -10.74 11.26
C ASN A 209 -19.54 -11.31 10.24
N GLY A 210 -18.55 -10.51 9.81
CA GLY A 210 -17.40 -11.01 9.05
C GLY A 210 -16.49 -11.89 9.91
N TYR A 211 -15.54 -12.57 9.27
CA TYR A 211 -14.51 -13.30 10.01
C TYR A 211 -13.46 -12.38 10.62
N THR A 212 -12.83 -12.86 11.70
CA THR A 212 -11.85 -12.09 12.47
C THR A 212 -10.47 -12.77 12.46
N ILE A 213 -9.53 -12.17 13.18
CA ILE A 213 -8.19 -12.72 13.40
C ILE A 213 -8.18 -14.18 13.91
N VAL A 214 -9.25 -14.62 14.59
CA VAL A 214 -9.41 -16.00 15.07
C VAL A 214 -9.55 -16.98 13.91
N ASP A 215 -10.22 -16.59 12.83
CA ASP A 215 -10.37 -17.39 11.62
C ASP A 215 -9.12 -17.36 10.73
N ALA A 216 -8.35 -16.27 10.80
CA ALA A 216 -7.21 -16.04 9.90
C ALA A 216 -6.06 -17.04 10.06
N GLY A 217 -5.79 -17.50 11.29
CA GLY A 217 -4.77 -18.53 11.56
C GLY A 217 -5.08 -19.85 10.85
N PRO A 218 -6.25 -20.47 11.08
CA PRO A 218 -6.70 -21.64 10.32
C PRO A 218 -6.69 -21.47 8.81
N ILE A 219 -7.12 -20.30 8.28
CA ILE A 219 -7.05 -20.00 6.85
C ILE A 219 -5.60 -20.04 6.35
N ALA A 220 -4.67 -19.37 7.04
CA ALA A 220 -3.27 -19.35 6.67
C ALA A 220 -2.64 -20.75 6.68
N ILE A 221 -2.99 -21.59 7.66
CA ILE A 221 -2.50 -22.97 7.76
C ILE A 221 -2.94 -23.79 6.54
N GLU A 222 -4.20 -23.71 6.13
CA GLU A 222 -4.67 -24.43 4.95
C GLU A 222 -4.03 -23.92 3.65
N LEU A 223 -3.81 -22.62 3.52
CA LEU A 223 -3.10 -22.03 2.38
C LEU A 223 -1.62 -22.42 2.34
N ALA A 224 -0.94 -22.43 3.49
CA ALA A 224 0.44 -22.90 3.62
C ALA A 224 0.56 -24.39 3.27
N ARG A 225 -0.36 -25.22 3.77
CA ARG A 225 -0.44 -26.65 3.43
C ARG A 225 -0.69 -26.88 1.94
N ALA A 226 -1.45 -26.00 1.29
CA ALA A 226 -1.69 -26.03 -0.15
C ALA A 226 -0.50 -25.50 -1.00
N GLY A 227 0.60 -25.09 -0.36
CA GLY A 227 1.83 -24.68 -1.03
C GLY A 227 1.96 -23.18 -1.27
N ALA A 228 1.36 -22.33 -0.44
CA ALA A 228 1.67 -20.90 -0.42
C ALA A 228 3.10 -20.67 0.06
N ASP A 229 3.92 -20.01 -0.76
CA ASP A 229 5.33 -19.75 -0.47
C ASP A 229 5.53 -18.49 0.39
N TYR A 230 4.52 -17.62 0.46
CA TYR A 230 4.44 -16.53 1.44
C TYR A 230 2.98 -16.09 1.63
N ILE A 231 2.71 -15.50 2.79
CA ILE A 231 1.41 -14.94 3.16
C ILE A 231 1.54 -13.42 3.33
N SER A 232 0.80 -12.65 2.54
CA SER A 232 0.59 -11.21 2.75
C SER A 232 -0.77 -11.00 3.41
N LEU A 233 -0.81 -10.22 4.49
CA LEU A 233 -2.07 -9.93 5.18
C LEU A 233 -2.57 -8.53 4.84
N SER A 234 -3.86 -8.33 5.00
CA SER A 234 -4.50 -7.01 4.99
C SER A 234 -5.68 -7.03 5.97
N ALA A 235 -6.35 -5.89 6.15
CA ALA A 235 -7.59 -5.79 6.90
C ALA A 235 -8.66 -5.06 6.06
N GLY A 236 -9.93 -5.44 6.21
CA GLY A 236 -11.06 -4.72 5.64
C GLY A 236 -11.05 -4.50 4.12
N GLY A 237 -11.75 -3.45 3.68
CA GLY A 237 -12.00 -3.17 2.26
C GLY A 237 -13.16 -3.99 1.72
N LYS A 238 -14.34 -3.86 2.32
CA LYS A 238 -15.53 -4.69 2.07
C LYS A 238 -16.68 -3.87 1.47
N PHE A 239 -17.53 -4.50 0.67
CA PHE A 239 -18.75 -3.83 0.17
C PHE A 239 -19.85 -3.76 1.23
N GLU A 240 -19.80 -4.63 2.23
CA GLU A 240 -20.84 -4.81 3.25
C GLU A 240 -21.04 -3.59 4.16
N ASP A 241 -20.02 -2.74 4.33
CA ASP A 241 -20.10 -1.47 5.05
C ASP A 241 -19.72 -0.26 4.19
N ALA A 242 -19.62 -0.46 2.86
CA ALA A 242 -19.31 0.61 1.94
C ALA A 242 -20.43 1.67 1.95
N ARG A 243 -20.04 2.93 1.88
CA ARG A 243 -20.95 4.07 1.73
C ARG A 243 -21.60 4.00 0.35
N SER A 244 -22.92 4.04 0.31
CA SER A 244 -23.69 4.13 -0.94
C SER A 244 -23.89 5.60 -1.31
N ILE A 245 -23.50 5.96 -2.53
CA ILE A 245 -23.68 7.30 -3.09
C ILE A 245 -24.56 7.16 -4.34
N PRO A 246 -25.74 7.82 -4.40
CA PRO A 246 -26.63 7.72 -5.55
C PRO A 246 -25.93 8.08 -6.86
N GLY A 247 -26.00 7.18 -7.86
CA GLY A 247 -25.41 7.37 -9.18
C GLY A 247 -23.95 6.91 -9.32
N GLU A 248 -23.32 6.50 -8.21
CA GLU A 248 -21.94 6.00 -8.19
C GLU A 248 -21.88 4.50 -7.87
N PRO A 249 -20.93 3.75 -8.45
CA PRO A 249 -20.70 2.37 -8.02
C PRO A 249 -20.18 2.34 -6.58
N LEU A 250 -20.51 1.28 -5.82
CA LEU A 250 -19.95 1.09 -4.49
C LEU A 250 -18.41 1.02 -4.56
N TYR A 251 -17.77 1.65 -3.58
CA TYR A 251 -16.32 1.61 -3.41
C TYR A 251 -15.97 0.92 -2.09
N PRO A 252 -15.27 -0.23 -2.11
CA PRO A 252 -15.14 -1.11 -0.95
C PRO A 252 -14.20 -0.54 0.11
N TYR A 253 -13.48 0.54 -0.19
CA TYR A 253 -12.59 1.20 0.76
C TYR A 253 -13.23 2.42 1.41
N THR A 254 -14.55 2.52 1.39
CA THR A 254 -15.28 3.40 2.31
C THR A 254 -15.72 2.62 3.56
N GLY A 255 -16.37 3.28 4.52
CA GLY A 255 -16.79 2.64 5.77
C GLY A 255 -15.64 2.37 6.75
N TYR A 256 -15.95 1.66 7.82
CA TYR A 256 -14.98 1.28 8.86
C TYR A 256 -13.94 0.30 8.31
N SER A 257 -14.37 -0.69 7.50
CA SER A 257 -13.48 -1.66 6.89
C SER A 257 -12.48 -0.98 5.93
N GLY A 258 -12.93 0.04 5.20
CA GLY A 258 -12.07 0.87 4.35
C GLY A 258 -11.03 1.67 5.15
N ASP A 259 -11.44 2.25 6.28
CA ASP A 259 -10.53 2.97 7.18
C ASP A 259 -9.48 2.03 7.82
N ARG A 260 -9.87 0.79 8.17
CA ARG A 260 -8.94 -0.24 8.66
C ARG A 260 -8.01 -0.77 7.57
N CYS A 261 -8.47 -0.82 6.32
CA CYS A 261 -7.64 -1.18 5.16
C CYS A 261 -6.55 -0.13 4.89
N MET A 262 -6.89 1.15 5.02
CA MET A 262 -5.98 2.27 4.76
C MET A 262 -5.94 3.24 5.96
N PRO A 263 -5.36 2.81 7.10
CA PRO A 263 -5.36 3.61 8.33
C PRO A 263 -4.70 4.97 8.08
N GLY A 264 -5.46 6.03 8.28
CA GLY A 264 -5.04 7.41 8.05
C GLY A 264 -4.15 7.98 9.16
N ALA A 265 -3.91 9.29 9.12
CA ALA A 265 -3.06 9.99 10.08
C ALA A 265 -3.50 9.79 11.55
N ALA A 266 -4.81 9.70 11.81
CA ALA A 266 -5.38 9.54 13.16
C ALA A 266 -5.17 8.15 13.78
N TYR A 267 -4.84 7.13 13.00
CA TYR A 267 -4.54 5.79 13.53
C TYR A 267 -3.14 5.77 14.13
N PRO A 268 -2.86 4.96 15.18
CA PRO A 268 -1.49 4.76 15.65
C PRO A 268 -0.65 4.10 14.56
N ASP A 269 0.66 4.36 14.58
CA ASP A 269 1.60 3.56 13.78
C ASP A 269 1.54 2.10 14.24
N GLY A 270 1.64 1.16 13.30
CA GLY A 270 1.46 -0.26 13.57
C GLY A 270 0.00 -0.70 13.78
N ALA A 271 -1.00 0.10 13.38
CA ALA A 271 -2.44 -0.12 13.62
C ALA A 271 -2.98 -1.54 13.30
N ASN A 272 -2.32 -2.30 12.42
CA ASN A 272 -2.75 -3.65 12.05
C ASN A 272 -1.72 -4.74 12.40
N LEU A 273 -0.62 -4.43 13.09
CA LEU A 273 0.48 -5.39 13.32
C LEU A 273 0.12 -6.59 14.19
N HIS A 274 -0.93 -6.50 15.00
CA HIS A 274 -1.46 -7.65 15.75
C HIS A 274 -1.97 -8.77 14.81
N ILE A 275 -2.42 -8.43 13.60
CA ILE A 275 -2.92 -9.39 12.59
C ILE A 275 -1.81 -10.32 12.08
N PRO A 276 -0.72 -9.81 11.45
CA PRO A 276 0.37 -10.67 10.99
C PRO A 276 1.09 -11.39 12.13
N GLU A 277 1.17 -10.79 13.32
CA GLU A 277 1.70 -11.45 14.51
C GLU A 277 0.90 -12.71 14.89
N ALA A 278 -0.43 -12.60 14.99
CA ALA A 278 -1.27 -13.74 15.33
C ALA A 278 -1.23 -14.85 14.28
N VAL A 279 -1.30 -14.47 12.99
CA VAL A 279 -1.25 -15.43 11.88
C VAL A 279 0.10 -16.13 11.80
N ARG A 280 1.21 -15.39 11.93
CA ARG A 280 2.55 -15.98 11.96
C ARG A 280 2.71 -16.91 13.15
N GLY A 281 2.23 -16.52 14.33
CA GLY A 281 2.22 -17.39 15.51
C GLY A 281 1.42 -18.68 15.28
N ALA A 282 0.27 -18.62 14.60
CA ALA A 282 -0.53 -19.79 14.25
C ALA A 282 0.21 -20.73 13.28
N LEU A 283 0.82 -20.17 12.22
CA LEU A 283 1.63 -20.94 11.28
C LEU A 283 2.77 -21.67 11.96
N ARG A 284 3.55 -20.98 12.82
CA ARG A 284 4.67 -21.59 13.54
C ARG A 284 4.23 -22.67 14.51
N ARG A 285 3.14 -22.47 15.27
CA ARG A 285 2.57 -23.52 16.13
C ARG A 285 2.10 -24.75 15.36
N ALA A 286 1.67 -24.57 14.11
CA ALA A 286 1.27 -25.65 13.23
C ALA A 286 2.44 -26.27 12.43
N GLY A 287 3.69 -25.85 12.68
CA GLY A 287 4.89 -26.38 12.04
C GLY A 287 5.19 -25.81 10.65
N PHE A 288 4.57 -24.70 10.26
CA PHE A 288 4.81 -24.05 8.97
C PHE A 288 5.78 -22.87 9.09
N GLU A 289 6.84 -22.90 8.29
CA GLU A 289 7.82 -21.81 8.14
C GLU A 289 7.44 -20.81 7.05
N THR A 290 6.23 -20.90 6.49
CA THR A 290 5.74 -19.95 5.47
C THR A 290 5.93 -18.50 5.96
N PRO A 291 6.69 -17.68 5.21
CA PRO A 291 6.95 -16.29 5.56
C PRO A 291 5.67 -15.44 5.59
N VAL A 292 5.58 -14.52 6.54
CA VAL A 292 4.48 -13.55 6.64
C VAL A 292 4.97 -12.14 6.33
N ILE A 293 4.31 -11.46 5.39
CA ILE A 293 4.50 -10.03 5.09
C ILE A 293 3.58 -9.23 6.01
N ALA A 294 4.17 -8.46 6.92
CA ALA A 294 3.45 -7.58 7.82
C ALA A 294 3.15 -6.23 7.16
N VAL A 295 1.88 -5.82 7.16
CA VAL A 295 1.42 -4.48 6.76
C VAL A 295 0.57 -3.88 7.86
N GLY A 296 0.62 -2.55 8.04
CA GLY A 296 -0.23 -1.92 9.04
C GLY A 296 0.22 -0.54 9.50
N LYS A 297 0.47 0.38 8.56
CA LYS A 297 0.99 1.73 8.84
C LYS A 297 2.36 1.67 9.52
N ILE A 298 3.39 1.38 8.74
CA ILE A 298 4.78 1.25 9.21
C ILE A 298 5.54 2.41 8.59
N PRO A 299 5.77 3.55 9.27
CA PRO A 299 6.34 4.74 8.64
C PRO A 299 7.83 4.93 8.86
N THR A 300 8.42 4.25 9.85
CA THR A 300 9.82 4.45 10.22
C THR A 300 10.60 3.14 10.18
N ARG A 301 11.93 3.28 10.08
CA ARG A 301 12.86 2.17 10.09
C ARG A 301 12.81 1.45 11.42
N GLU A 302 12.75 2.18 12.53
CA GLU A 302 12.73 1.59 13.87
C GLU A 302 11.51 0.68 14.05
N LEU A 303 10.34 1.10 13.57
CA LEU A 303 9.15 0.23 13.60
C LEU A 303 9.29 -0.97 12.66
N ALA A 304 9.84 -0.78 11.45
CA ALA A 304 10.09 -1.88 10.52
C ALA A 304 11.07 -2.93 11.09
N GLU A 305 12.15 -2.49 11.74
CA GLU A 305 13.10 -3.36 12.43
C GLU A 305 12.44 -4.06 13.62
N SER A 306 11.61 -3.35 14.40
CA SER A 306 10.83 -3.91 15.50
C SER A 306 9.86 -5.01 15.02
N VAL A 307 9.24 -4.87 13.85
CA VAL A 307 8.34 -5.90 13.28
C VAL A 307 9.08 -7.22 13.11
N ILE A 308 10.30 -7.18 12.58
CA ILE A 308 11.13 -8.38 12.41
C ILE A 308 11.60 -8.90 13.77
N ALA A 309 12.13 -8.02 14.63
CA ALA A 309 12.71 -8.40 15.92
C ALA A 309 11.69 -9.05 16.87
N ARG A 310 10.43 -8.58 16.84
CA ARG A 310 9.33 -9.11 17.66
C ARG A 310 8.62 -10.30 17.01
N GLY A 311 9.02 -10.70 15.81
CA GLY A 311 8.38 -11.81 15.09
C GLY A 311 6.94 -11.51 14.65
N GLN A 312 6.61 -10.23 14.42
CA GLN A 312 5.30 -9.80 13.89
C GLN A 312 5.20 -10.00 12.37
N GLY A 313 6.33 -10.22 11.70
CA GLY A 313 6.42 -10.61 10.29
C GLY A 313 7.85 -11.05 9.96
N ASP A 314 8.01 -11.75 8.86
CA ASP A 314 9.32 -12.11 8.30
C ASP A 314 9.80 -11.07 7.26
N LEU A 315 8.84 -10.29 6.74
CA LEU A 315 8.98 -9.24 5.73
C LEU A 315 8.09 -8.05 6.10
N VAL A 316 8.44 -6.85 5.64
CA VAL A 316 7.74 -5.59 5.96
C VAL A 316 7.15 -4.98 4.68
N GLY A 317 5.82 -4.94 4.59
CA GLY A 317 5.11 -4.36 3.47
C GLY A 317 4.73 -2.89 3.69
N MET A 318 5.15 -2.03 2.76
CA MET A 318 5.01 -0.57 2.86
C MET A 318 4.44 0.05 1.58
N ALA A 319 3.12 0.13 1.48
CA ALA A 319 2.47 0.65 0.28
C ALA A 319 2.64 2.19 0.15
N ARG A 320 1.95 2.95 1.00
CA ARG A 320 1.91 4.43 0.95
C ARG A 320 3.24 5.10 1.30
N ALA A 321 4.08 4.47 2.12
CA ALA A 321 5.40 5.00 2.45
C ALA A 321 6.34 4.95 1.26
N LEU A 322 6.40 3.82 0.54
CA LEU A 322 7.17 3.72 -0.71
C LEU A 322 6.57 4.60 -1.81
N LEU A 323 5.24 4.77 -1.86
CA LEU A 323 4.63 5.74 -2.78
C LEU A 323 5.10 7.17 -2.47
N ALA A 324 5.25 7.55 -1.20
CA ALA A 324 5.78 8.88 -0.86
C ALA A 324 7.26 9.02 -1.25
N ASP A 325 8.06 8.02 -0.90
CA ASP A 325 9.51 8.00 -1.12
C ASP A 325 9.98 6.60 -1.56
N PRO A 326 10.13 6.36 -2.87
CA PRO A 326 10.62 5.08 -3.36
C PRO A 326 12.07 4.80 -2.95
N ASP A 327 12.89 5.82 -2.65
CA ASP A 327 14.30 5.65 -2.23
C ASP A 327 14.47 5.38 -0.74
N LEU A 328 13.36 5.32 0.01
CA LEU A 328 13.35 4.98 1.42
C LEU A 328 14.22 3.74 1.76
N PRO A 329 14.18 2.62 1.00
CA PRO A 329 15.03 1.46 1.27
C PRO A 329 16.53 1.80 1.23
N LYS A 330 16.99 2.52 0.20
CA LYS A 330 18.39 2.99 0.06
C LYS A 330 18.78 3.94 1.19
N LYS A 331 17.91 4.91 1.50
CA LYS A 331 18.15 5.90 2.55
C LYS A 331 18.31 5.23 3.91
N TRP A 332 17.40 4.32 4.27
CA TRP A 332 17.51 3.56 5.51
C TRP A 332 18.73 2.66 5.56
N ALA A 333 19.08 1.98 4.47
CA ALA A 333 20.28 1.14 4.41
C ALA A 333 21.57 1.94 4.67
N ARG A 334 21.60 3.22 4.29
CA ARG A 334 22.71 4.17 4.52
C ARG A 334 22.62 4.93 5.85
N GLY A 335 21.55 4.74 6.63
CA GLY A 335 21.33 5.48 7.88
C GLY A 335 20.86 6.93 7.69
N HIS A 336 20.27 7.25 6.54
CA HIS A 336 19.73 8.58 6.21
C HIS A 336 18.22 8.65 6.48
N ASP A 337 17.80 8.18 7.65
CA ASP A 337 16.42 8.17 8.13
C ASP A 337 15.77 9.56 8.17
N ASP A 338 16.60 10.59 8.36
CA ASP A 338 16.25 12.01 8.37
C ASP A 338 15.92 12.57 6.98
N ARG A 339 16.43 11.94 5.90
CA ARG A 339 16.20 12.35 4.51
C ARG A 339 14.95 11.74 3.89
N VAL A 340 14.31 10.78 4.54
CA VAL A 340 13.11 10.12 4.02
C VAL A 340 11.95 11.11 3.91
N VAL A 341 11.31 11.18 2.75
CA VAL A 341 10.07 11.94 2.54
C VAL A 341 8.89 11.14 3.10
N ARG A 342 8.60 11.36 4.39
CA ARG A 342 7.63 10.56 5.13
C ARG A 342 6.21 10.79 4.62
N CYS A 343 5.51 9.69 4.34
CA CYS A 343 4.07 9.72 4.04
C CYS A 343 3.31 10.37 5.20
N LEU A 344 2.43 11.31 4.90
CA LEU A 344 1.58 11.97 5.89
C LEU A 344 0.39 11.11 6.34
N TYR A 345 0.15 9.97 5.67
CA TYR A 345 -1.05 9.14 5.85
C TYR A 345 -2.36 9.94 5.72
N GLY A 346 -2.33 11.03 4.94
CA GLY A 346 -3.49 11.90 4.69
C GLY A 346 -4.54 11.30 3.75
N ASN A 347 -4.29 10.10 3.21
CA ASN A 347 -5.23 9.35 2.36
C ASN A 347 -5.72 10.07 1.09
N VAL A 348 -5.02 11.09 0.61
CA VAL A 348 -5.36 11.69 -0.69
C VAL A 348 -5.16 10.70 -1.83
N CYS A 349 -4.14 9.82 -1.76
CA CYS A 349 -3.99 8.72 -2.72
C CYS A 349 -5.22 7.79 -2.76
N LYS A 350 -5.82 7.49 -1.60
CA LYS A 350 -7.08 6.74 -1.49
C LYS A 350 -8.24 7.51 -2.11
N GLN A 351 -8.35 8.81 -1.85
CA GLN A 351 -9.40 9.66 -2.42
C GLN A 351 -9.29 9.77 -3.94
N LEU A 352 -8.07 9.82 -4.49
CA LEU A 352 -7.86 9.79 -5.94
C LEU A 352 -8.36 8.48 -6.55
N ASP A 353 -8.02 7.34 -5.92
CA ASP A 353 -8.49 6.03 -6.32
C ASP A 353 -10.03 5.93 -6.24
N GLU A 354 -10.63 6.37 -5.13
CA GLU A 354 -12.09 6.44 -4.91
C GLU A 354 -12.80 7.23 -6.01
N ASN A 355 -12.20 8.33 -6.47
CA ASN A 355 -12.75 9.21 -7.49
C ASN A 355 -12.30 8.87 -8.92
N PHE A 356 -11.78 7.66 -9.17
CA PHE A 356 -11.37 7.20 -10.51
C PHE A 356 -10.30 8.08 -11.17
N ARG A 357 -9.42 8.68 -10.38
CA ARG A 357 -8.33 9.56 -10.84
C ARG A 357 -6.98 8.90 -10.69
N ARG A 358 -6.02 9.30 -11.53
CA ARG A 358 -4.60 8.94 -11.39
C ARG A 358 -4.14 9.09 -9.93
N VAL A 359 -3.57 8.03 -9.37
CA VAL A 359 -3.11 7.97 -7.99
C VAL A 359 -1.67 8.46 -7.90
N ASP A 360 -1.54 9.72 -7.49
CA ASP A 360 -0.26 10.37 -7.22
C ASP A 360 -0.14 10.73 -5.74
N CYS A 361 1.08 10.74 -5.21
CA CYS A 361 1.31 11.27 -3.88
C CYS A 361 1.21 12.80 -3.90
N THR A 362 0.55 13.37 -2.90
CA THR A 362 0.42 14.84 -2.81
C THR A 362 1.72 15.56 -2.53
N LEU A 363 2.70 14.84 -2.00
CA LEU A 363 4.03 15.36 -1.70
C LEU A 363 4.80 15.64 -2.98
N TRP A 364 4.58 14.87 -4.05
CA TRP A 364 5.32 15.02 -5.29
C TRP A 364 5.14 16.41 -5.93
N PRO A 365 6.21 16.97 -6.53
CA PRO A 365 6.10 18.13 -7.40
C PRO A 365 5.05 17.90 -8.50
N LYS A 366 4.26 18.94 -8.80
CA LYS A 366 3.19 18.84 -9.81
C LYS A 366 3.77 18.45 -11.18
N LYS A 367 3.02 17.66 -11.94
CA LYS A 367 3.30 17.20 -13.32
C LYS A 367 4.43 16.18 -13.47
N LEU A 368 5.16 15.80 -12.40
CA LEU A 368 6.15 14.73 -12.50
C LEU A 368 5.52 13.35 -12.68
N GLY A 369 4.29 13.15 -12.17
CA GLY A 369 3.59 11.87 -12.27
C GLY A 369 4.21 10.72 -11.47
N GLN A 370 5.31 10.97 -10.74
CA GLN A 370 5.99 10.07 -9.82
C GLN A 370 6.88 10.85 -8.84
N ALA A 371 7.44 10.17 -7.84
CA ALA A 371 8.45 10.75 -6.96
C ALA A 371 9.71 11.12 -7.77
N PRO A 372 10.33 12.29 -7.52
CA PRO A 372 11.57 12.67 -8.16
C PRO A 372 12.68 11.66 -7.87
N GLU A 373 13.67 11.60 -8.75
CA GLU A 373 14.91 10.86 -8.59
C GLU A 373 16.03 11.89 -8.48
N SER A 374 16.79 11.86 -7.40
CA SER A 374 17.89 12.79 -7.15
C SER A 374 18.87 12.11 -6.18
N ASP A 375 20.16 12.22 -6.49
CA ASP A 375 21.27 11.79 -5.65
C ASP A 375 21.97 13.01 -4.99
N ASP A 376 21.30 14.17 -4.97
CA ASP A 376 21.84 15.39 -4.38
C ASP A 376 22.17 15.21 -2.90
N GLU A 377 23.24 15.85 -2.46
CA GLU A 377 23.71 15.86 -1.06
C GLU A 377 23.74 17.26 -0.46
N VAL A 378 23.55 18.31 -1.27
CA VAL A 378 23.55 19.69 -0.82
C VAL A 378 22.15 20.04 -0.31
N PRO A 379 21.99 20.48 0.95
CA PRO A 379 20.69 20.82 1.48
C PRO A 379 20.21 22.22 1.05
N PRO A 380 18.89 22.45 1.04
CA PRO A 380 18.35 23.78 0.79
C PRO A 380 18.82 24.82 1.79
N ALA A 381 18.88 26.08 1.34
CA ALA A 381 19.20 27.23 2.16
C ALA A 381 18.04 28.22 2.24
N TRP A 382 17.86 28.83 3.41
CA TRP A 382 17.06 30.04 3.54
C TRP A 382 17.78 31.22 2.86
N PRO A 383 17.06 32.24 2.38
CA PRO A 383 17.69 33.47 1.91
C PRO A 383 18.45 34.15 3.06
N GLU A 384 19.35 35.10 2.76
CA GLU A 384 20.15 35.81 3.76
C GLU A 384 19.31 36.46 4.88
N SER A 385 18.08 36.89 4.56
CA SER A 385 17.13 37.42 5.54
C SER A 385 16.52 36.38 6.49
N GLY A 386 16.90 35.11 6.35
CA GLY A 386 16.31 33.97 7.05
C GLY A 386 14.93 33.57 6.51
N SER A 387 14.28 32.64 7.22
CA SER A 387 12.95 32.13 6.84
C SER A 387 11.83 33.18 6.94
N CYS A 388 12.02 34.23 7.75
CA CYS A 388 10.99 35.22 8.10
C CYS A 388 9.64 34.57 8.45
N LEU A 389 9.66 33.48 9.24
CA LEU A 389 8.46 32.76 9.65
C LEU A 389 7.56 33.68 10.49
N THR A 390 6.30 33.82 10.09
CA THR A 390 5.24 34.51 10.83
C THR A 390 4.08 33.58 11.13
N ALA A 391 3.35 33.87 12.21
CA ALA A 391 2.17 33.15 12.64
C ALA A 391 1.08 34.13 13.06
N GLU A 392 -0.13 33.96 12.54
CA GLU A 392 -1.29 34.80 12.84
C GLU A 392 -2.49 33.90 13.16
N HIS A 393 -3.21 34.20 14.24
CA HIS A 393 -4.49 33.56 14.51
C HIS A 393 -5.63 34.35 13.85
N LYS A 394 -6.44 33.67 13.03
CA LYS A 394 -7.64 34.24 12.40
C LYS A 394 -8.72 33.16 12.25
N GLU A 395 -9.95 33.50 12.66
CA GLU A 395 -11.15 32.64 12.48
C GLU A 395 -10.97 31.20 13.01
N GLY A 396 -10.37 31.05 14.19
CA GLY A 396 -10.16 29.74 14.83
C GLY A 396 -9.04 28.91 14.19
N ARG A 397 -8.17 29.53 13.40
CA ARG A 397 -7.05 28.89 12.69
C ARG A 397 -5.77 29.66 12.93
N VAL A 398 -4.64 28.98 12.86
CA VAL A 398 -3.32 29.61 12.82
C VAL A 398 -2.78 29.56 11.39
N LEU A 399 -2.51 30.72 10.81
CA LEU A 399 -1.88 30.88 9.50
C LEU A 399 -0.39 31.14 9.67
N LEU A 400 0.43 30.24 9.13
CA LEU A 400 1.88 30.36 9.04
C LEU A 400 2.29 30.87 7.65
N ARG A 401 3.29 31.75 7.58
CA ARG A 401 3.91 32.22 6.32
C ARG A 401 5.43 32.33 6.47
N TRP A 402 6.17 32.09 5.39
CA TRP A 402 7.64 32.20 5.38
C TRP A 402 8.14 32.68 4.01
N LYS A 403 9.44 32.96 3.89
CA LYS A 403 10.11 33.20 2.60
C LYS A 403 10.53 31.91 1.94
N ALA A 404 10.53 31.87 0.62
CA ALA A 404 10.97 30.68 -0.12
C ALA A 404 12.46 30.38 0.13
N ALA A 405 12.79 29.12 0.41
CA ALA A 405 14.13 28.58 0.37
C ALA A 405 14.56 28.27 -1.08
N THR A 406 15.87 28.15 -1.30
CA THR A 406 16.46 27.77 -2.58
C THR A 406 17.35 26.56 -2.42
N ASP A 407 17.59 25.88 -3.53
CA ASP A 407 18.36 24.65 -3.63
C ASP A 407 19.14 24.63 -4.95
N ASN A 408 20.24 23.88 -5.03
CA ASN A 408 21.06 23.75 -6.25
C ASN A 408 20.38 22.94 -7.34
N GLU A 409 19.52 21.98 -7.01
CA GLU A 409 18.66 21.30 -7.98
C GLU A 409 17.25 21.88 -7.96
N ALA A 410 16.47 21.49 -6.94
CA ALA A 410 15.11 21.95 -6.77
C ALA A 410 14.58 21.63 -5.38
N MET A 411 13.78 22.56 -4.89
CA MET A 411 12.97 22.35 -3.70
C MET A 411 11.88 21.30 -3.93
N TYR A 412 11.72 20.39 -2.97
CA TYR A 412 10.59 19.44 -2.89
C TYR A 412 9.46 20.03 -2.04
N GLY A 413 9.79 20.55 -0.85
CA GLY A 413 8.78 21.09 0.05
C GLY A 413 9.30 21.68 1.34
N TYR A 414 8.35 21.90 2.25
CA TYR A 414 8.62 22.31 3.62
C TYR A 414 7.93 21.36 4.60
N GLN A 415 8.59 21.09 5.71
CA GLN A 415 8.01 20.41 6.86
C GLN A 415 7.65 21.46 7.91
N VAL A 416 6.41 21.43 8.38
CA VAL A 416 5.91 22.23 9.49
C VAL A 416 6.00 21.38 10.75
N PHE A 417 6.59 21.93 11.80
CA PHE A 417 6.70 21.33 13.11
C PHE A 417 5.86 22.14 14.10
N ARG A 418 5.25 21.44 15.07
CA ARG A 418 4.48 22.02 16.15
C ARG A 418 4.95 21.43 17.48
N ALA A 419 5.04 22.24 18.53
CA ALA A 419 5.46 21.74 19.83
C ALA A 419 4.38 20.88 20.50
N GLU A 420 4.76 19.71 20.98
CA GLU A 420 3.95 18.81 21.81
C GLU A 420 4.80 18.36 23.01
N GLY A 421 4.30 18.58 24.24
CA GLY A 421 5.08 18.30 25.46
C GLY A 421 6.42 19.05 25.53
N GLY A 422 6.53 20.20 24.87
CA GLY A 422 7.76 21.00 24.82
C GLY A 422 8.68 20.71 23.62
N LEU A 423 8.49 19.59 22.93
CA LEU A 423 9.33 19.15 21.80
C LEU A 423 8.66 19.44 20.46
N LEU A 424 9.43 19.92 19.48
CA LEU A 424 8.95 20.09 18.11
C LEU A 424 8.74 18.72 17.45
N VAL A 425 7.50 18.41 17.11
CA VAL A 425 7.13 17.22 16.36
C VAL A 425 6.69 17.58 14.95
N HIS A 426 6.97 16.70 13.98
CA HIS A 426 6.53 16.91 12.61
C HIS A 426 4.99 16.93 12.55
N HIS A 427 4.44 18.04 12.09
CA HIS A 427 3.00 18.30 12.12
C HIS A 427 2.36 18.19 10.72
N ALA A 428 3.05 18.70 9.70
CA ALA A 428 2.58 18.66 8.31
C ALA A 428 3.75 18.78 7.32
N SER A 429 3.51 18.41 6.06
CA SER A 429 4.40 18.77 4.94
C SER A 429 3.62 19.50 3.87
N VAL A 430 4.20 20.56 3.33
CA VAL A 430 3.67 21.34 2.21
C VAL A 430 4.66 21.35 1.05
N ARG A 431 4.17 21.72 -0.14
CA ARG A 431 4.95 21.69 -1.38
C ARG A 431 5.92 22.86 -1.47
N ALA A 432 6.93 22.76 -2.32
CA ALA A 432 7.97 23.78 -2.51
C ALA A 432 7.43 25.19 -2.85
N ARG A 433 6.31 25.28 -3.57
CA ARG A 433 5.67 26.55 -3.95
C ARG A 433 4.64 27.04 -2.92
N SER A 434 4.54 26.38 -1.77
CA SER A 434 3.62 26.75 -0.70
C SER A 434 4.42 27.35 0.43
N GLU A 435 4.58 28.68 0.41
CA GLU A 435 5.23 29.44 1.49
C GLU A 435 4.27 29.76 2.66
N ARG A 436 3.23 28.94 2.82
CA ARG A 436 2.20 29.11 3.85
C ARG A 436 1.57 27.78 4.27
N TYR A 437 1.05 27.73 5.49
CA TYR A 437 0.28 26.61 6.03
C TYR A 437 -0.81 27.10 6.99
N GLU A 438 -1.97 26.47 6.99
CA GLU A 438 -3.08 26.76 7.91
C GLU A 438 -3.28 25.58 8.86
N ASP A 439 -3.06 25.79 10.16
CA ASP A 439 -3.40 24.83 11.22
C ASP A 439 -4.81 25.12 11.73
N ALA A 440 -5.75 24.25 11.36
CA ALA A 440 -7.14 24.27 11.84
C ALA A 440 -7.37 23.38 13.08
N ARG A 441 -6.32 22.74 13.62
CA ARG A 441 -6.40 21.84 14.79
C ARG A 441 -5.84 22.55 16.02
N VAL A 442 -6.36 23.75 16.27
CA VAL A 442 -6.00 24.61 17.40
C VAL A 442 -7.20 24.82 18.32
N THR A 443 -6.94 25.00 19.61
CA THR A 443 -7.94 25.10 20.66
C THR A 443 -7.92 26.51 21.26
N PRO A 444 -9.08 27.17 21.44
CA PRO A 444 -9.17 28.45 22.13
C PRO A 444 -8.53 28.43 23.51
N GLY A 445 -7.79 29.49 23.84
CA GLY A 445 -7.05 29.62 25.10
C GLY A 445 -5.70 28.89 25.14
N ALA A 446 -5.30 28.20 24.07
CA ALA A 446 -4.00 27.52 24.00
C ALA A 446 -2.94 28.35 23.27
N THR A 447 -1.67 28.12 23.64
CA THR A 447 -0.50 28.69 22.97
C THR A 447 0.24 27.61 22.22
N TYR A 448 0.61 27.90 20.97
CA TYR A 448 1.28 26.98 20.07
C TYR A 448 2.63 27.52 19.63
N ARG A 449 3.62 26.64 19.54
CA ARG A 449 4.94 26.95 18.98
C ARG A 449 5.16 26.18 17.70
N TYR A 450 5.61 26.86 16.65
CA TYR A 450 5.84 26.30 15.32
C TYR A 450 7.25 26.57 14.81
N ALA A 451 7.74 25.68 13.96
CA ALA A 451 8.93 25.88 13.15
C ALA A 451 8.74 25.27 11.76
N VAL A 452 9.53 25.70 10.79
CA VAL A 452 9.47 25.22 9.40
C VAL A 452 10.87 24.84 8.92
N ARG A 453 10.96 23.76 8.15
CA ARG A 453 12.22 23.28 7.57
C ARG A 453 12.07 22.99 6.07
N PRO A 454 12.94 23.50 5.18
CA PRO A 454 12.91 23.18 3.77
C PRO A 454 13.56 21.82 3.46
N TYR A 455 13.14 21.17 2.37
CA TYR A 455 13.78 19.97 1.85
C TYR A 455 13.71 19.86 0.33
N ASP A 456 14.75 19.25 -0.25
CA ASP A 456 14.96 19.10 -1.70
C ASP A 456 14.43 17.76 -2.26
N LEU A 457 14.71 17.52 -3.56
CA LEU A 457 14.32 16.32 -4.30
C LEU A 457 14.88 15.01 -3.71
N ALA A 458 16.14 15.01 -3.26
CA ALA A 458 16.81 13.88 -2.60
C ALA A 458 16.32 13.70 -1.15
N GLY A 459 15.68 14.73 -0.59
CA GLY A 459 15.23 14.81 0.78
C GLY A 459 16.29 15.35 1.73
N ASN A 460 17.37 16.01 1.29
CA ASN A 460 18.21 16.71 2.26
C ASN A 460 17.42 17.85 2.90
N ARG A 461 17.77 18.15 4.14
CA ARG A 461 17.00 19.04 4.99
C ARG A 461 17.81 20.30 5.29
N GLY A 462 17.33 21.45 4.81
CA GLY A 462 17.92 22.74 5.12
C GLY A 462 17.80 23.11 6.61
N PRO A 463 18.32 24.27 7.04
CA PRO A 463 18.23 24.69 8.43
C PRO A 463 16.78 24.83 8.91
N MET A 464 16.50 24.43 10.15
CA MET A 464 15.20 24.72 10.79
C MET A 464 15.06 26.23 10.98
N SER A 465 13.86 26.78 10.76
CA SER A 465 13.59 28.18 11.12
C SER A 465 13.70 28.40 12.63
N PRO A 466 13.92 29.65 13.08
CA PRO A 466 13.57 30.04 14.44
C PRO A 466 12.13 29.63 14.77
N THR A 467 11.89 29.27 16.02
CA THR A 467 10.54 28.94 16.50
C THR A 467 9.72 30.21 16.66
N ILE A 468 8.45 30.18 16.27
CA ILE A 468 7.49 31.25 16.53
C ILE A 468 6.39 30.76 17.45
N GLU A 469 5.90 31.63 18.32
CA GLU A 469 4.80 31.36 19.23
C GLU A 469 3.56 32.15 18.83
N VAL A 470 2.38 31.55 18.97
CA VAL A 470 1.09 32.19 18.72
C VAL A 470 0.07 31.69 19.73
N SER A 471 -0.65 32.62 20.35
CA SER A 471 -1.73 32.33 21.29
C SER A 471 -3.07 32.43 20.60
N VAL A 472 -3.92 31.42 20.81
CA VAL A 472 -5.31 31.42 20.34
C VAL A 472 -6.16 32.01 21.47
N PRO A 473 -6.86 33.14 21.23
CA PRO A 473 -7.71 33.75 22.25
C PRO A 473 -8.82 32.78 22.68
N PRO A 474 -9.27 32.82 23.95
CA PRO A 474 -10.44 32.07 24.39
C PRO A 474 -11.68 32.53 23.62
N HIS A 475 -12.74 31.71 23.61
CA HIS A 475 -14.04 32.16 23.11
C HIS A 475 -14.48 33.40 23.89
N ALA A 476 -14.94 34.43 23.18
CA ALA A 476 -15.65 35.53 23.82
C ALA A 476 -16.89 34.92 24.51
N SER A 477 -16.94 35.06 25.83
CA SER A 477 -18.03 34.60 26.71
C SER A 477 -19.35 35.27 26.37
#